data_AF-A0A7Z0RVV6-F1
#
_entry.id   AF-A0A7Z0RVV6-F1
#
_cell.length_a   1.000
_cell.length_b   1.000
_cell.length_c   1.000
_cell.angle_alpha   90.00
_cell.angle_beta   90.00
_cell.angle_gamma   90.00
#
_symmetry.space_group_name_H-M   'P 1'
#
loop_
_entity.id
_entity.type
_entity.pdbx_description
1 polymer ?
#
loop_
_entity_poly.entity_id
_entity_poly.type
_entity_poly.pdbx_seq_one_letter_code
_entity_poly.pdbx_strand_id
1 'polypeptide(L)'
;MSLHDKLHQVQQSVESGAIAWPTHIVELASENDSLVFTMPDHGELTVTVTCGEDEWLVMTEVAPVSAVKDVAAFNHTLLRLGMALPLVSIGIGQLGERESYVVYGQLFADCKFEALSAEIEACANAALEVADLIDSE
;
A
#
# COMPACT_ATOMS: atom_id res chain seq x y z
N MET A 1 11.23 -11.39 -18.58
CA MET A 1 10.04 -11.93 -17.89
C MET A 1 8.95 -10.88 -18.02
N SER A 2 7.75 -11.24 -18.42
CA SER A 2 6.68 -10.25 -18.60
C SER A 2 6.17 -9.76 -17.25
N LEU A 3 5.50 -8.61 -17.24
CA LEU A 3 4.86 -8.05 -16.05
C LEU A 3 3.85 -9.03 -15.43
N HIS A 4 3.03 -9.63 -16.31
CA HIS A 4 2.04 -10.62 -15.95
C HIS A 4 2.66 -11.83 -15.25
N ASP A 5 3.82 -12.31 -15.73
CA ASP A 5 4.53 -13.43 -15.10
C ASP A 5 4.97 -13.12 -13.66
N LYS A 6 5.37 -11.87 -13.38
CA LYS A 6 5.79 -11.45 -12.03
C LYS A 6 4.62 -11.47 -11.04
N LEU A 7 3.47 -10.94 -11.45
CA LEU A 7 2.26 -10.93 -10.60
C LEU A 7 1.77 -12.35 -10.31
N HIS A 8 1.79 -13.24 -11.31
CA HIS A 8 1.49 -14.65 -11.12
C HIS A 8 2.46 -15.35 -10.16
N GLN A 9 3.75 -15.01 -10.19
CA GLN A 9 4.72 -15.57 -9.24
C GLN A 9 4.45 -15.11 -7.81
N VAL A 10 4.06 -13.85 -7.60
CA VAL A 10 3.66 -13.36 -6.28
C VAL A 10 2.42 -14.12 -5.80
N GLN A 11 1.40 -14.26 -6.63
CA GLN A 11 0.20 -15.02 -6.29
C GLN A 11 0.52 -16.48 -5.93
N GLN A 12 1.38 -17.15 -6.70
CA GLN A 12 1.81 -18.52 -6.38
C GLN A 12 2.63 -18.59 -5.09
N SER A 13 3.47 -17.59 -4.81
CA SER A 13 4.23 -17.52 -3.56
C SER A 13 3.31 -17.34 -2.35
N VAL A 14 2.21 -16.62 -2.53
CA VAL A 14 1.15 -16.43 -1.55
C VAL A 14 0.43 -17.75 -1.29
N GLU A 15 -0.09 -18.39 -2.35
CA GLU A 15 -0.87 -19.62 -2.26
C GLU A 15 -0.06 -20.81 -1.72
N SER A 16 1.23 -20.88 -2.06
CA SER A 16 2.13 -21.95 -1.59
C SER A 16 2.51 -21.82 -0.12
N GLY A 17 2.36 -20.63 0.49
CA GLY A 17 2.82 -20.36 1.85
C GLY A 17 4.32 -20.55 2.06
N ALA A 18 5.12 -20.50 0.97
CA ALA A 18 6.56 -20.72 1.02
C ALA A 18 7.31 -19.63 1.80
N ILE A 19 6.72 -18.43 1.88
CA ILE A 19 7.15 -17.33 2.73
C ILE A 19 5.99 -16.88 3.61
N ALA A 20 6.32 -16.20 4.72
CA ALA A 20 5.30 -15.59 5.57
C ALA A 20 4.75 -14.33 4.90
N TRP A 21 3.47 -14.36 4.54
CA TRP A 21 2.69 -13.20 4.14
C TRP A 21 1.79 -12.76 5.31
N PRO A 22 1.45 -11.47 5.44
CA PRO A 22 0.43 -11.04 6.39
C PRO A 22 -0.92 -11.73 6.08
N THR A 23 -1.83 -11.83 7.05
CA THR A 23 -3.17 -12.38 6.80
C THR A 23 -3.86 -11.60 5.69
N HIS A 24 -4.31 -12.29 4.64
CA HIS A 24 -4.84 -11.63 3.46
C HIS A 24 -5.91 -12.46 2.75
N ILE A 25 -6.67 -11.78 1.90
CA ILE A 25 -7.37 -12.33 0.75
C ILE A 25 -6.78 -11.63 -0.47
N VAL A 26 -6.24 -12.38 -1.44
CA VAL A 26 -5.57 -11.80 -2.62
C VAL A 26 -6.38 -12.03 -3.88
N GLU A 27 -6.52 -10.99 -4.70
CA GLU A 27 -7.21 -11.03 -5.99
C GLU A 27 -6.36 -10.39 -7.09
N LEU A 28 -6.37 -10.97 -8.29
CA LEU A 28 -5.72 -10.40 -9.47
C LEU A 28 -6.67 -9.41 -10.17
N ALA A 29 -6.32 -8.13 -10.13
CA ALA A 29 -7.01 -7.09 -10.88
C ALA A 29 -6.39 -6.97 -12.28
N SER A 30 -6.83 -7.84 -13.20
CA SER A 30 -6.27 -7.97 -14.55
C SER A 30 -6.37 -6.71 -15.42
N GLU A 31 -7.29 -5.78 -15.10
CA GLU A 31 -7.46 -4.53 -15.86
C GLU A 31 -6.31 -3.54 -15.61
N ASN A 32 -5.68 -3.62 -14.44
CA ASN A 32 -4.66 -2.66 -13.99
C ASN A 32 -3.31 -3.32 -13.69
N ASP A 33 -3.09 -4.55 -14.15
CA ASP A 33 -1.89 -5.34 -13.87
C ASP A 33 -1.43 -5.23 -12.40
N SER A 34 -2.37 -5.50 -11.49
CA SER A 34 -2.17 -5.32 -10.06
C SER A 34 -2.73 -6.50 -9.27
N LEU A 35 -2.17 -6.74 -8.09
CA LEU A 35 -2.73 -7.59 -7.05
C LEU A 35 -3.39 -6.71 -5.99
N VAL A 36 -4.57 -7.10 -5.52
CA VAL A 36 -5.26 -6.45 -4.41
C VAL A 36 -5.25 -7.39 -3.23
N PHE A 37 -4.65 -6.95 -2.14
CA PHE A 37 -4.64 -7.63 -0.85
C PHE A 37 -5.68 -6.98 0.05
N THR A 38 -6.75 -7.70 0.36
CA THR A 38 -7.64 -7.34 1.47
C THR A 38 -7.04 -7.87 2.76
N MET A 39 -6.92 -7.02 3.77
CA MET A 39 -6.17 -7.27 5.01
C MET A 39 -7.15 -7.40 6.20
N PRO A 40 -7.59 -8.63 6.57
CA PRO A 40 -8.63 -8.81 7.59
C PRO A 40 -8.21 -8.32 8.98
N ASP A 41 -6.93 -8.49 9.32
CA ASP A 41 -6.36 -8.04 10.59
C ASP A 41 -6.23 -6.51 10.69
N HIS A 42 -6.43 -5.81 9.56
CA HIS A 42 -6.37 -4.35 9.43
C HIS A 42 -7.75 -3.74 9.09
N GLY A 43 -8.84 -4.41 9.48
CA GLY A 43 -10.20 -3.90 9.26
C GLY A 43 -10.65 -3.99 7.80
N GLU A 44 -10.21 -5.03 7.08
CA GLU A 44 -10.48 -5.23 5.65
C GLU A 44 -9.89 -4.14 4.75
N LEU A 45 -8.82 -3.46 5.21
CA LEU A 45 -8.09 -2.48 4.42
C LEU A 45 -7.55 -3.14 3.13
N THR A 46 -7.63 -2.43 2.01
CA THR A 46 -7.11 -2.91 0.73
C THR A 46 -5.74 -2.31 0.42
N VAL A 47 -4.76 -3.16 0.17
CA VAL A 47 -3.42 -2.79 -0.30
C VAL A 47 -3.26 -3.26 -1.74
N THR A 48 -2.99 -2.33 -2.65
CA THR A 48 -2.76 -2.61 -4.06
C THR A 48 -1.26 -2.73 -4.33
N VAL A 49 -0.87 -3.79 -5.02
CA VAL A 49 0.48 -4.02 -5.51
C VAL A 49 0.46 -3.98 -7.03
N THR A 50 1.03 -2.93 -7.60
CA THR A 50 1.20 -2.77 -9.05
C THR A 50 2.64 -3.08 -9.42
N CYS A 51 2.83 -3.88 -10.47
CA CYS A 51 4.14 -4.08 -11.05
C CYS A 51 4.34 -3.06 -12.18
N GLY A 52 5.49 -2.40 -12.20
CA GLY A 52 6.03 -1.68 -13.36
C GLY A 52 7.17 -2.46 -14.02
N GLU A 53 7.82 -1.83 -15.01
CA GLU A 53 9.00 -2.42 -15.67
C GLU A 53 10.16 -2.59 -14.67
N ASP A 54 10.46 -1.52 -13.93
CA ASP A 54 11.64 -1.41 -13.06
C ASP A 54 11.32 -1.44 -11.55
N GLU A 55 10.05 -1.31 -11.17
CA GLU A 55 9.66 -1.21 -9.76
C GLU A 55 8.32 -1.87 -9.45
N TRP A 56 8.10 -2.13 -8.17
CA TRP A 56 6.82 -2.43 -7.55
C TRP A 56 6.32 -1.17 -6.86
N LEU A 57 5.04 -0.87 -7.02
CA LEU A 57 4.33 0.12 -6.22
C LEU A 57 3.36 -0.61 -5.30
N VAL A 58 3.55 -0.48 -4.00
CA VAL A 58 2.63 -0.96 -2.97
C VAL A 58 1.90 0.25 -2.41
N MET A 59 0.57 0.29 -2.45
CA MET A 59 -0.18 1.49 -2.09
C MET A 59 -1.54 1.15 -1.48
N THR A 60 -1.96 1.97 -0.51
CA THR A 60 -3.32 1.94 0.03
C THR A 60 -3.87 3.36 0.20
N GLU A 61 -5.17 3.51 0.02
CA GLU A 61 -5.87 4.75 0.30
C GLU A 61 -6.16 4.86 1.80
N VAL A 62 -5.86 6.01 2.40
CA VAL A 62 -6.22 6.30 3.79
C VAL A 62 -7.57 7.02 3.85
N ALA A 63 -7.65 8.19 3.22
CA ALA A 63 -8.85 9.03 3.24
C ALA A 63 -8.81 10.05 2.10
N PRO A 64 -9.98 10.50 1.60
CA PRO A 64 -10.01 11.61 0.66
C PRO A 64 -9.53 12.89 1.32
N VAL A 65 -8.83 13.75 0.57
CA VAL A 65 -8.34 15.04 1.10
C VAL A 65 -9.48 15.90 1.63
N SER A 66 -10.67 15.79 1.02
CA SER A 66 -11.88 16.48 1.45
C SER A 66 -12.45 16.06 2.80
N ALA A 67 -11.99 14.95 3.39
CA ALA A 67 -12.39 14.52 4.73
C ALA A 67 -11.59 15.22 5.85
N VAL A 68 -10.45 15.85 5.52
CA VAL A 68 -9.57 16.52 6.49
C VAL A 68 -10.01 17.96 6.70
N LYS A 69 -10.19 18.38 7.95
CA LYS A 69 -10.73 19.71 8.29
C LYS A 69 -9.71 20.82 8.06
N ASP A 70 -8.47 20.61 8.51
CA ASP A 70 -7.35 21.54 8.32
C ASP A 70 -6.20 20.85 7.58
N VAL A 71 -6.32 20.83 6.24
CA VAL A 71 -5.35 20.21 5.34
C VAL A 71 -3.93 20.75 5.55
N ALA A 72 -3.77 22.04 5.88
CA ALA A 72 -2.45 22.62 6.06
C ALA A 72 -1.78 22.12 7.35
N ALA A 73 -2.53 22.07 8.45
CA ALA A 73 -2.05 21.53 9.71
C ALA A 73 -1.73 20.03 9.60
N PHE A 74 -2.64 19.26 8.99
CA PHE A 74 -2.47 17.83 8.78
C PHE A 74 -1.24 17.52 7.93
N ASN A 75 -1.05 18.22 6.79
CA ASN A 75 0.14 18.07 5.95
C ASN A 75 1.44 18.31 6.72
N HIS A 76 1.49 19.32 7.59
CA HIS A 76 2.67 19.57 8.41
C HIS A 76 2.92 18.43 9.41
N THR A 77 1.87 17.81 9.96
CA THR A 77 1.98 16.61 10.79
C THR A 77 2.53 15.43 9.99
N LEU A 78 1.98 15.15 8.81
CA LEU A 78 2.42 14.05 7.95
C LEU A 78 3.88 14.19 7.50
N LEU A 79 4.32 15.41 7.16
CA LEU A 79 5.72 15.67 6.79
C LEU A 79 6.70 15.37 7.93
N ARG A 80 6.27 15.43 9.19
CA ARG A 80 7.09 15.05 10.35
C ARG A 80 6.99 13.56 10.63
N LEU A 81 5.79 12.99 10.51
CA LEU A 81 5.54 11.56 10.70
C LEU A 81 6.32 10.71 9.69
N GLY A 82 6.44 11.16 8.44
CA GLY A 82 7.09 10.40 7.37
C GLY A 82 8.55 10.00 7.65
N MET A 83 9.26 10.68 8.56
CA MET A 83 10.62 10.27 8.97
C MET A 83 10.63 9.08 9.95
N ALA A 84 9.49 8.80 10.60
CA ALA A 84 9.33 7.74 11.58
C ALA A 84 8.67 6.48 10.99
N LEU A 85 8.00 6.60 9.83
CA LEU A 85 7.38 5.45 9.16
C LEU A 85 8.45 4.58 8.51
N PRO A 86 8.52 3.28 8.87
CA PRO A 86 9.46 2.37 8.23
C PRO A 86 8.95 1.96 6.85
N LEU A 87 9.86 1.90 5.88
CA LEU A 87 9.66 1.37 4.52
C LEU A 87 8.78 2.24 3.60
N VAL A 88 7.70 2.80 4.14
CA VAL A 88 6.69 3.52 3.37
C VAL A 88 6.82 5.04 3.47
N SER A 89 6.18 5.71 2.52
CA SER A 89 5.97 7.16 2.47
C SER A 89 4.48 7.48 2.49
N ILE A 90 4.16 8.73 2.81
CA ILE A 90 2.80 9.28 2.71
C ILE A 90 2.78 10.33 1.62
N GLY A 91 1.73 10.34 0.81
CA GLY A 91 1.54 11.34 -0.23
C GLY A 91 0.07 11.66 -0.45
N ILE A 92 -0.17 12.56 -1.40
CA ILE A 92 -1.50 12.79 -1.96
C ILE A 92 -1.49 12.20 -3.37
N GLY A 93 -2.35 11.21 -3.59
CA GLY A 93 -2.52 10.52 -4.86
C GLY A 93 -3.85 10.88 -5.51
N GLN A 94 -3.90 10.81 -6.85
CA GLN A 94 -5.13 10.95 -7.61
C GLN A 94 -5.75 9.56 -7.81
N LEU A 95 -6.86 9.28 -7.12
CA LEU A 95 -7.61 8.03 -7.25
C LEU A 95 -8.93 8.31 -7.98
N GLY A 96 -8.93 8.03 -9.29
CA GLY A 96 -10.03 8.45 -10.17
C GLY A 96 -10.11 9.98 -10.27
N GLU A 97 -11.27 10.56 -9.96
CA GLU A 97 -11.47 12.02 -9.94
C GLU A 97 -11.22 12.65 -8.55
N ARG A 98 -10.73 11.88 -7.58
CA ARG A 98 -10.57 12.30 -6.18
C ARG A 98 -9.11 12.33 -5.75
N GLU A 99 -8.69 13.42 -5.11
CA GLU A 99 -7.43 13.46 -4.37
C GLU A 99 -7.59 12.79 -3.01
N SER A 100 -6.68 11.87 -2.69
CA SER A 100 -6.69 11.12 -1.45
C SER A 100 -5.30 11.06 -0.83
N TYR A 101 -5.24 11.07 0.50
CA TYR A 101 -4.04 10.66 1.22
C TYR A 101 -3.81 9.18 1.00
N VAL A 102 -2.60 8.84 0.60
CA VAL A 102 -2.17 7.47 0.33
C VAL A 102 -0.91 7.17 1.12
N VAL A 103 -0.83 5.95 1.63
CA VAL A 103 0.44 5.37 2.07
C VAL A 103 0.97 4.52 0.92
N TYR A 104 2.24 4.66 0.60
CA TYR A 104 2.85 3.94 -0.50
C TYR A 104 4.32 3.59 -0.24
N GLY A 105 4.74 2.46 -0.79
CA GLY A 105 6.13 1.98 -0.84
C GLY A 105 6.52 1.65 -2.27
N GLN A 106 7.79 1.88 -2.61
CA GLN A 106 8.35 1.54 -3.91
C GLN A 106 9.56 0.61 -3.73
N LEU A 107 9.55 -0.54 -4.41
CA LEU A 107 10.66 -1.49 -4.38
C LEU A 107 11.19 -1.73 -5.78
N PHE A 108 12.47 -2.08 -5.91
CA PHE A 108 13.02 -2.54 -7.19
C PHE A 108 12.30 -3.79 -7.67
N ALA A 109 12.10 -3.88 -8.99
CA ALA A 109 11.43 -5.00 -9.65
C ALA A 109 12.01 -6.39 -9.31
N ASP A 110 13.29 -6.48 -8.95
CA ASP A 110 14.01 -7.69 -8.60
C ASP A 110 14.16 -7.92 -7.09
N CYS A 111 13.43 -7.16 -6.27
CA CYS A 111 13.41 -7.36 -4.83
C CYS A 111 12.94 -8.77 -4.46
N LYS A 112 13.37 -9.25 -3.29
CA LYS A 112 12.88 -10.51 -2.75
C LYS A 112 11.41 -10.37 -2.33
N PHE A 113 10.63 -11.44 -2.47
CA PHE A 113 9.22 -11.42 -2.06
C PHE A 113 9.03 -11.17 -0.56
N GLU A 114 10.01 -11.50 0.30
CA GLU A 114 9.97 -11.13 1.71
C GLU A 114 10.02 -9.61 1.91
N ALA A 115 10.74 -8.88 1.05
CA ALA A 115 10.75 -7.42 1.10
C ALA A 115 9.40 -6.86 0.65
N LEU A 116 8.82 -7.41 -0.43
CA LEU A 116 7.48 -7.03 -0.90
C LEU A 116 6.41 -7.32 0.17
N SER A 117 6.47 -8.47 0.83
CA SER A 117 5.58 -8.83 1.93
C SER A 117 5.69 -7.87 3.11
N ALA A 118 6.93 -7.52 3.51
CA ALA A 118 7.17 -6.55 4.58
C ALA A 118 6.62 -5.16 4.22
N GLU A 119 6.72 -4.76 2.95
CA GLU A 119 6.18 -3.50 2.47
C GLU A 119 4.65 -3.46 2.53
N ILE A 120 3.96 -4.55 2.17
CA ILE A 120 2.49 -4.65 2.24
C ILE A 120 2.03 -4.48 3.69
N GLU A 121 2.67 -5.17 4.63
CA GLU A 121 2.34 -5.06 6.06
C GLU A 121 2.64 -3.66 6.60
N ALA A 122 3.79 -3.07 6.24
CA ALA A 122 4.14 -1.70 6.63
C ALA A 122 3.13 -0.67 6.09
N CYS A 123 2.68 -0.85 4.84
CA CYS A 123 1.69 0.00 4.20
C CYS A 123 0.35 -0.05 4.95
N ALA A 124 -0.12 -1.25 5.30
CA ALA A 124 -1.35 -1.42 6.06
C ALA A 124 -1.25 -0.81 7.47
N ASN A 125 -0.14 -1.05 8.19
CA ASN A 125 0.06 -0.50 9.53
C ASN A 125 0.12 1.03 9.54
N ALA A 126 0.89 1.63 8.62
CA ALA A 126 1.01 3.08 8.52
C ALA A 126 -0.31 3.72 8.10
N ALA A 127 -1.12 3.06 7.27
CA ALA A 127 -2.43 3.58 6.90
C ALA A 127 -3.38 3.70 8.10
N LEU A 128 -3.38 2.71 9.01
CA LEU A 128 -4.14 2.79 10.26
C LEU A 128 -3.63 3.91 11.16
N GLU A 129 -2.31 4.05 11.31
CA GLU A 129 -1.72 5.14 12.10
C GLU A 129 -2.10 6.52 11.56
N VAL A 130 -2.09 6.70 10.24
CA VAL A 130 -2.49 7.96 9.60
C VAL A 130 -4.00 8.19 9.71
N ALA A 131 -4.83 7.14 9.61
CA ALA A 131 -6.27 7.24 9.80
C ALA A 131 -6.62 7.71 11.22
N ASP A 132 -5.96 7.15 12.24
CA ASP A 132 -6.14 7.55 13.65
C ASP A 132 -5.82 9.04 13.88
N LEU A 133 -4.85 9.59 13.13
CA LEU A 133 -4.54 11.02 13.20
C LEU A 133 -5.67 11.90 12.66
N ILE A 134 -6.38 11.46 11.61
CA ILE A 134 -7.53 12.19 11.05
C ILE A 134 -8.68 12.22 12.06
N ASP A 135 -8.96 11.10 12.71
CA ASP A 135 -10.02 10.99 13.71
C ASP A 135 -9.75 11.80 14.98
N SER A 136 -8.47 12.17 15.21
CA SER A 136 -8.04 12.98 16.35
C SER A 136 -8.19 14.50 16.15
N GLU A 137 -8.63 14.97 14.97
CA GLU A 137 -8.86 16.38 14.62
C GLU A 137 -10.24 16.97 15.02
#